data_AF-A0A0M5LST0-F1
#
_entry.id   AF-A0A0M5LST0-F1
#
_cell.length_a   1.000
_cell.length_b   1.000
_cell.length_c   1.000
_cell.angle_alpha   90.00
_cell.angle_beta   90.00
_cell.angle_gamma   90.00
#
_symmetry.space_group_name_H-M   'P 1'
#
loop_
_entity.id
_entity.type
_entity.pdbx_description
1 polymer ?
#
loop_
_entity_poly.entity_id
_entity_poly.type
_entity_poly.pdbx_seq_one_letter_code
_entity_poly.pdbx_strand_id
1 'polypeptide(L)'
;MLPGAVALVFLLVECAAPPAPAPAVPVSAAPPASPLSGAVPAAAGVPVSLHIPAIGVDESQLLRLGIADDGTAEVPQDYDRVGWFDRGTAPAPTVLLGHVDSRDGPAVFIDLADLAPGDVIEVGRDDGSVDRYAVERTEQMPKDAFPTFAVFGGTSPDQLRLVTCAGDFDRGALSYLDNMVVHARAL
;
A
#
# COMPACT_ATOMS: atom_id res chain seq x y z
N MET A 1 -44.57 30.14 69.39
CA MET A 1 -44.73 31.50 68.86
C MET A 1 -43.57 32.35 69.32
N LEU A 2 -42.59 32.59 68.45
CA LEU A 2 -41.71 33.76 68.52
C LEU A 2 -41.32 34.12 67.07
N PRO A 3 -41.39 35.40 66.67
CA PRO A 3 -41.30 35.83 65.28
C PRO A 3 -39.94 36.46 64.94
N GLY A 4 -39.63 36.51 63.64
CA GLY A 4 -39.36 37.79 62.98
C GLY A 4 -37.93 38.32 62.86
N ALA A 5 -37.84 39.24 61.90
CA ALA A 5 -36.82 40.24 61.61
C ALA A 5 -35.53 39.74 60.91
N VAL A 6 -35.30 40.02 59.63
CA VAL A 6 -35.13 41.32 58.91
C VAL A 6 -33.69 41.85 58.98
N ALA A 7 -33.05 41.73 57.82
CA ALA A 7 -32.26 42.70 57.05
C ALA A 7 -31.03 43.41 57.64
N LEU A 8 -30.07 43.48 56.69
CA LEU A 8 -29.14 44.56 56.39
C LEU A 8 -28.00 44.77 57.38
N VAL A 9 -26.77 44.84 56.89
CA VAL A 9 -25.87 45.99 57.07
C VAL A 9 -24.50 45.77 56.42
N PHE A 10 -24.18 46.71 55.52
CA PHE A 10 -22.92 47.39 55.27
C PHE A 10 -21.70 46.67 54.68
N LEU A 11 -21.29 47.25 53.53
CA LEU A 11 -19.95 47.26 52.96
C LEU A 11 -18.89 47.66 53.99
N LEU A 12 -17.83 46.86 54.07
CA LEU A 12 -16.50 47.33 54.41
C LEU A 12 -15.58 47.01 53.23
N VAL A 13 -15.07 48.09 52.64
CA VAL A 13 -13.97 48.10 51.69
C VAL A 13 -12.72 47.75 52.48
N GLU A 14 -12.13 46.58 52.20
CA GLU A 14 -10.83 46.20 52.74
C GLU A 14 -9.79 46.26 51.63
N CYS A 15 -8.77 47.09 51.87
CA CYS A 15 -7.64 47.32 50.98
C CYS A 15 -6.72 46.10 50.97
N ALA A 16 -6.59 45.41 49.84
CA ALA A 16 -5.62 44.33 49.67
C ALA A 16 -4.70 44.63 48.48
N ALA A 17 -3.40 44.55 48.77
CA ALA A 17 -2.27 44.97 47.96
C ALA A 17 -2.19 44.31 46.56
N PRO A 18 -1.53 44.96 45.58
CA PRO A 18 -1.33 44.37 44.26
C PRO A 18 -0.42 43.13 44.36
N PRO A 19 -0.76 42.01 43.70
CA PRO A 19 0.13 40.87 43.61
C PRO A 19 1.36 41.23 42.76
N ALA A 20 2.54 40.88 43.28
CA ALA A 20 3.81 41.00 42.57
C ALA A 20 3.79 40.18 41.27
N PRO A 21 4.42 40.67 40.18
CA PRO A 21 4.48 39.91 38.93
C PRO A 21 5.34 38.66 39.13
N ALA A 22 4.75 37.49 38.82
CA ALA A 22 5.47 36.23 38.74
C ALA A 22 6.50 36.28 37.57
N PRO A 23 7.66 35.62 37.70
CA PRO A 23 8.62 35.55 36.61
C PRO A 23 8.04 34.78 35.42
N ALA A 24 8.04 35.41 34.24
CA ALA A 24 7.68 34.76 32.99
C ALA A 24 8.72 33.68 32.68
N VAL A 25 8.26 32.42 32.63
CA VAL A 25 9.06 31.31 32.10
C VAL A 25 9.31 31.56 30.61
N PRO A 26 10.54 31.36 30.09
CA PRO A 26 10.77 31.47 28.66
C PRO A 26 10.06 30.30 27.97
N VAL A 27 9.09 30.64 27.12
CA VAL A 27 8.45 29.68 26.22
C VAL A 27 9.52 29.24 25.21
N SER A 28 9.98 28.01 25.34
CA SER A 28 10.88 27.37 24.38
C SER A 28 10.15 27.31 23.04
N ALA A 29 10.64 28.08 22.06
CA ALA A 29 10.12 28.05 20.70
C ALA A 29 10.38 26.65 20.12
N ALA A 30 9.30 25.89 19.90
CA ALA A 30 9.37 24.65 19.16
C ALA A 30 9.94 24.94 17.75
N PRO A 31 10.87 24.11 17.23
CA PRO A 31 11.36 24.28 15.88
C PRO A 31 10.20 24.15 14.89
N PRO A 32 10.20 24.88 13.77
CA PRO A 32 9.16 24.76 12.77
C PRO A 32 9.14 23.31 12.27
N ALA A 33 7.98 22.67 12.36
CA ALA A 33 7.74 21.39 11.73
C ALA A 33 8.01 21.55 10.23
N SER A 34 9.08 20.92 9.74
CA SER A 34 9.32 20.77 8.32
C SER A 34 8.07 20.15 7.69
N PRO A 35 7.53 20.70 6.59
CA PRO A 35 6.50 19.98 5.87
C PRO A 35 7.13 18.68 5.38
N LEU A 36 6.58 17.54 5.80
CA LEU A 36 6.74 16.28 5.08
C LEU A 36 6.13 16.52 3.72
N SER A 37 6.95 17.02 2.79
CA SER A 37 6.64 17.01 1.39
C SER A 37 6.59 15.53 1.00
N GLY A 38 5.39 14.95 1.05
CA GLY A 38 5.04 13.79 0.25
C GLY A 38 5.21 14.19 -1.20
N ALA A 39 6.46 14.18 -1.66
CA ALA A 39 6.78 14.26 -3.06
C ALA A 39 6.14 13.01 -3.66
N VAL A 40 5.09 13.22 -4.46
CA VAL A 40 4.62 12.20 -5.40
C VAL A 40 5.87 11.80 -6.19
N PRO A 41 6.34 10.54 -6.13
CA PRO A 41 7.56 10.16 -6.84
C PRO A 41 7.37 10.52 -8.31
N ALA A 42 8.26 11.39 -8.83
CA ALA A 42 8.44 11.53 -10.26
C ALA A 42 8.71 10.11 -10.79
N ALA A 43 7.96 9.69 -11.81
CA ALA A 43 7.90 8.33 -12.34
C ALA A 43 9.17 7.53 -12.00
N ALA A 44 9.10 6.75 -10.94
CA ALA A 44 10.22 5.95 -10.48
C ALA A 44 10.62 5.03 -11.63
N GLY A 45 11.93 4.81 -11.84
CA GLY A 45 12.49 4.08 -12.98
C GLY A 45 11.79 2.75 -13.28
N VAL A 46 11.93 2.21 -14.48
CA VAL A 46 11.19 1.01 -14.90
C VAL A 46 11.50 -0.17 -13.95
N PRO A 47 10.48 -0.91 -13.44
CA PRO A 47 10.72 -2.13 -12.67
C PRO A 47 11.48 -3.17 -13.50
N VAL A 48 12.58 -3.67 -12.95
CA VAL A 48 13.46 -4.64 -13.64
C VAL A 48 13.71 -5.91 -12.85
N SER A 49 13.57 -5.91 -11.52
CA SER A 49 13.72 -7.11 -10.69
C SER A 49 12.70 -7.18 -9.57
N LEU A 50 12.48 -8.38 -9.05
CA LEU A 50 11.58 -8.64 -7.93
C LEU A 50 12.24 -9.61 -6.95
N HIS A 51 12.22 -9.28 -5.67
CA HIS A 51 12.68 -10.15 -4.59
C HIS A 51 11.64 -10.19 -3.46
N ILE A 52 11.25 -11.41 -3.06
CA ILE A 52 10.28 -11.66 -2.00
C ILE A 52 10.83 -12.77 -1.07
N PRO A 53 11.60 -12.41 -0.04
CA PRO A 53 12.30 -13.37 0.82
C PRO A 53 11.38 -14.40 1.49
N ALA A 54 10.17 -14.00 1.88
CA ALA A 54 9.24 -14.84 2.63
C ALA A 54 8.81 -16.10 1.86
N ILE A 55 8.80 -16.03 0.52
CA ILE A 55 8.38 -17.11 -0.38
C ILE A 55 9.48 -17.52 -1.38
N GLY A 56 10.72 -17.04 -1.17
CA GLY A 56 11.88 -17.44 -1.97
C GLY A 56 11.87 -16.97 -3.44
N VAL A 57 11.05 -15.98 -3.80
CA VAL A 57 11.07 -15.40 -5.16
C VAL A 57 12.28 -14.48 -5.30
N ASP A 58 13.12 -14.74 -6.30
CA ASP A 58 14.30 -13.94 -6.66
C ASP A 58 14.42 -13.84 -8.19
N GLU A 59 13.73 -12.86 -8.77
CA GLU A 59 13.71 -12.59 -10.21
C GLU A 59 14.65 -11.44 -10.55
N SER A 60 15.77 -11.76 -11.19
CA SER A 60 16.73 -10.76 -11.64
C SER A 60 16.29 -9.94 -12.85
N GLN A 61 15.24 -10.39 -13.56
CA GLN A 61 14.72 -9.70 -14.74
C GLN A 61 13.19 -9.86 -14.83
N LEU A 62 12.48 -8.75 -14.98
CA LEU A 62 11.06 -8.73 -15.26
C LEU A 62 10.78 -8.68 -16.78
N LEU A 63 9.75 -9.39 -17.21
CA LEU A 63 9.23 -9.28 -18.57
C LEU A 63 8.32 -8.04 -18.67
N ARG A 64 8.48 -7.22 -19.70
CA ARG A 64 7.53 -6.13 -19.96
C ARG A 64 6.27 -6.71 -20.59
N LEU A 65 5.12 -6.45 -19.98
CA LEU A 65 3.80 -6.90 -20.43
C LEU A 65 2.95 -5.69 -20.84
N GLY A 66 2.26 -5.82 -21.96
CA GLY A 66 1.29 -4.85 -22.47
C GLY A 66 -0.14 -5.37 -22.38
N ILE A 67 -0.97 -4.88 -23.31
CA ILE A 67 -2.35 -5.31 -23.49
C ILE A 67 -2.40 -6.22 -24.72
N ALA A 68 -2.94 -7.42 -24.57
CA ALA A 68 -3.11 -8.38 -25.65
C ALA A 68 -4.21 -7.94 -26.65
N ASP A 69 -4.29 -8.59 -27.81
CA ASP A 69 -5.25 -8.25 -28.88
C ASP A 69 -6.72 -8.34 -28.43
N ASP A 70 -7.01 -9.18 -27.43
CA ASP A 70 -8.35 -9.35 -26.85
C ASP A 70 -8.69 -8.31 -25.77
N GLY A 71 -7.77 -7.37 -25.49
CA GLY A 71 -7.94 -6.32 -24.49
C GLY A 71 -7.58 -6.73 -23.06
N THR A 72 -7.12 -7.96 -22.84
CA THR A 72 -6.64 -8.42 -21.53
C THR A 72 -5.19 -7.99 -21.28
N ALA A 73 -4.74 -8.06 -20.02
CA ALA A 73 -3.32 -7.93 -19.74
C ALA A 73 -2.57 -9.11 -20.37
N GLU A 74 -1.45 -8.85 -21.03
CA GLU A 74 -0.54 -9.92 -21.43
C GLU A 74 -0.09 -10.69 -20.18
N VAL A 75 0.17 -11.99 -20.37
CA VAL A 75 0.62 -12.91 -19.31
C VAL A 75 1.97 -13.47 -19.74
N PRO A 76 2.93 -13.70 -18.81
CA PRO A 76 4.21 -14.32 -19.14
C PRO A 76 4.02 -15.63 -19.92
N GLN A 77 4.77 -15.82 -21.01
CA GLN A 77 4.76 -17.10 -21.75
C GLN A 77 5.53 -18.19 -21.01
N ASP A 78 6.57 -17.80 -20.28
CA ASP A 78 7.36 -18.66 -19.42
C ASP A 78 6.71 -18.69 -18.03
N TYR A 79 6.37 -19.89 -17.54
CA TYR A 79 5.68 -20.09 -16.28
C TYR A 79 6.54 -19.67 -15.08
N ASP A 80 7.85 -19.78 -15.21
CA ASP A 80 8.81 -19.49 -14.15
C ASP A 80 9.25 -18.03 -14.12
N ARG A 81 8.56 -17.14 -14.84
CA ARG A 81 8.95 -15.73 -14.99
C ARG A 81 7.86 -14.78 -14.56
N VAL A 82 8.29 -13.67 -13.96
CA VAL A 82 7.40 -12.57 -13.58
C VAL A 82 7.41 -11.48 -14.65
N GLY A 83 6.24 -10.97 -14.98
CA GLY A 83 6.09 -9.83 -15.87
C GLY A 83 5.53 -8.59 -15.16
N TRP A 84 6.05 -7.43 -15.53
CA TRP A 84 5.55 -6.13 -15.13
C TRP A 84 4.56 -5.61 -16.19
N PHE A 85 3.35 -5.28 -15.76
CA PHE A 85 2.35 -4.68 -16.64
C PHE A 85 2.59 -3.17 -16.80
N ASP A 86 2.99 -2.79 -18.00
CA ASP A 86 3.31 -1.42 -18.35
C ASP A 86 2.05 -0.63 -18.71
N ARG A 87 1.71 0.34 -17.85
CA ARG A 87 0.58 1.25 -18.04
C ARG A 87 0.95 2.57 -18.69
N GLY A 88 2.19 2.74 -19.11
CA GLY A 88 2.75 4.00 -19.56
C GLY A 88 3.05 4.95 -18.40
N THR A 89 2.96 6.25 -18.66
CA THR A 89 3.49 7.31 -17.80
C THR A 89 2.52 7.85 -16.76
N ALA A 90 1.28 7.36 -16.73
CA ALA A 90 0.30 7.80 -15.74
C ALA A 90 0.66 7.25 -14.35
N PRO A 91 0.53 8.03 -13.26
CA PRO A 91 0.71 7.51 -11.92
C PRO A 91 -0.26 6.35 -11.66
N ALA A 92 0.28 5.17 -11.45
CA ALA A 92 -0.44 3.92 -11.32
C ALA A 92 0.32 3.00 -10.35
N PRO A 93 -0.35 2.03 -9.72
CA PRO A 93 0.33 0.99 -8.96
C PRO A 93 1.31 0.23 -9.86
N THR A 94 2.39 -0.26 -9.26
CA THR A 94 3.22 -1.27 -9.92
C THR A 94 2.44 -2.59 -9.89
N VAL A 95 2.23 -3.21 -11.05
CA VAL A 95 1.50 -4.49 -11.15
C VAL A 95 2.41 -5.55 -11.77
N LEU A 96 2.61 -6.64 -11.02
CA LEU A 96 3.42 -7.77 -11.44
C LEU A 96 2.54 -9.02 -11.56
N LEU A 97 2.70 -9.77 -12.64
CA LEU A 97 1.94 -10.96 -12.98
C LEU A 97 2.86 -12.17 -13.05
N GLY A 98 2.38 -13.31 -12.57
CA GLY A 98 3.08 -14.58 -12.62
C GLY A 98 2.11 -15.75 -12.48
N HIS A 99 2.55 -16.93 -12.91
CA HIS A 99 1.73 -18.14 -12.86
C HIS A 99 1.80 -18.81 -11.49
N VAL A 100 0.69 -19.43 -11.08
CA VAL A 100 0.64 -20.25 -9.86
C VAL A 100 1.26 -21.63 -10.13
N ASP A 101 0.97 -22.22 -11.29
CA ASP A 101 1.53 -23.49 -11.72
C ASP A 101 1.56 -23.61 -13.25
N SER A 102 2.04 -24.77 -13.70
CA SER A 102 2.10 -25.20 -15.09
C SER A 102 1.70 -26.68 -15.18
N ARG A 103 1.71 -27.23 -16.40
CA ARG A 103 1.50 -28.68 -16.60
C ARG A 103 2.63 -29.54 -16.03
N ASP A 104 3.80 -28.95 -15.85
CA ASP A 104 5.02 -29.65 -15.44
C ASP A 104 5.30 -29.49 -13.94
N GLY A 105 4.55 -28.64 -13.23
CA GLY A 105 4.71 -28.43 -11.80
C GLY A 105 4.40 -27.00 -11.35
N PRO A 106 4.80 -26.65 -10.11
CA PRO A 106 4.63 -25.30 -9.57
C PRO A 106 5.37 -24.25 -10.41
N ALA A 107 4.88 -23.02 -10.37
CA ALA A 107 5.45 -21.89 -11.11
C ALA A 107 5.88 -20.78 -10.16
N VAL A 108 6.31 -19.63 -10.70
CA VAL A 108 6.97 -18.57 -9.92
C VAL A 108 6.14 -18.00 -8.76
N PHE A 109 4.81 -18.01 -8.85
CA PHE A 109 3.90 -17.49 -7.83
C PHE A 109 3.09 -18.58 -7.11
N ILE A 110 3.59 -19.83 -7.08
CA ILE A 110 2.93 -20.94 -6.36
C ILE A 110 2.61 -20.60 -4.90
N ASP A 111 3.54 -19.97 -4.19
CA ASP A 111 3.44 -19.71 -2.75
C ASP A 111 2.93 -18.28 -2.45
N LEU A 112 2.38 -17.57 -3.44
CA LEU A 112 1.92 -16.19 -3.25
C LEU A 112 0.83 -16.05 -2.18
N ALA A 113 0.07 -17.12 -1.93
CA ALA A 113 -0.97 -17.18 -0.90
C ALA A 113 -0.41 -17.19 0.53
N ASP A 114 0.86 -17.57 0.70
CA ASP A 114 1.51 -17.70 2.00
C ASP A 114 2.05 -16.36 2.53
N LEU A 115 2.01 -15.29 1.72
CA LEU A 115 2.40 -13.95 2.14
C LEU A 115 1.46 -13.39 3.21
N ALA A 116 2.05 -12.88 4.27
CA ALA A 116 1.35 -12.29 5.41
C ALA A 116 1.53 -10.76 5.46
N PRO A 117 0.59 -10.02 6.10
CA PRO A 117 0.75 -8.58 6.30
C PRO A 117 2.08 -8.24 7.01
N GLY A 118 2.85 -7.34 6.41
CA GLY A 118 4.18 -6.95 6.89
C GLY A 118 5.34 -7.64 6.17
N ASP A 119 5.10 -8.72 5.41
CA ASP A 119 6.15 -9.32 4.58
C ASP A 119 6.69 -8.31 3.56
N VAL A 120 8.00 -8.30 3.40
CA VAL A 120 8.70 -7.32 2.56
C VAL A 120 8.78 -7.83 1.13
N ILE A 121 8.47 -6.93 0.20
CA ILE A 121 8.68 -7.11 -1.23
C ILE A 121 9.61 -6.01 -1.72
N GLU A 122 10.63 -6.37 -2.48
CA GLU A 122 11.62 -5.46 -3.03
C GLU A 122 11.53 -5.47 -4.56
N VAL A 123 11.38 -4.27 -5.15
CA VAL A 123 11.31 -4.08 -6.60
C VAL A 123 12.50 -3.22 -7.01
N GLY A 124 13.44 -3.82 -7.74
CA GLY A 124 14.56 -3.09 -8.31
C GLY A 124 14.13 -2.33 -9.56
N ARG A 125 14.69 -1.14 -9.75
CA ARG A 125 14.41 -0.25 -10.88
C ARG A 125 15.65 -0.08 -11.77
N ASP A 126 15.43 0.27 -13.03
CA ASP A 126 16.48 0.43 -14.05
C ASP A 126 17.50 1.55 -13.73
N ASP A 127 17.11 2.52 -12.91
CA ASP A 127 17.98 3.57 -12.38
C ASP A 127 18.86 3.11 -11.20
N GLY A 128 18.75 1.84 -10.79
CA GLY A 128 19.48 1.22 -9.70
C GLY A 128 18.86 1.46 -8.31
N SER A 129 17.75 2.17 -8.21
CA SER A 129 16.99 2.28 -6.97
C SER A 129 16.22 0.99 -6.67
N VAL A 130 15.84 0.81 -5.40
CA VAL A 130 15.02 -0.32 -4.95
C VAL A 130 13.87 0.22 -4.13
N ASP A 131 12.66 -0.04 -4.60
CA ASP A 131 11.45 0.24 -3.83
C ASP A 131 11.14 -0.92 -2.92
N ARG A 132 10.80 -0.61 -1.67
CA ARG A 132 10.42 -1.59 -0.67
C ARG A 132 8.96 -1.40 -0.32
N TYR A 133 8.23 -2.51 -0.34
CA TYR A 133 6.82 -2.57 -0.02
C TYR A 133 6.60 -3.52 1.14
N ALA A 134 5.55 -3.27 1.93
CA ALA A 134 5.04 -4.22 2.90
C ALA A 134 3.65 -4.70 2.45
N VAL A 135 3.47 -6.02 2.47
CA VAL A 135 2.16 -6.66 2.23
C VAL A 135 1.14 -6.09 3.20
N GLU A 136 -0.03 -5.72 2.68
CA GLU A 136 -1.16 -5.25 3.46
C GLU A 136 -2.20 -6.35 3.65
N ARG A 137 -2.55 -7.01 2.55
CA ARG A 137 -3.60 -8.02 2.47
C ARG A 137 -3.55 -8.79 1.16
N THR A 138 -4.22 -9.94 1.17
CA THR A 138 -4.40 -10.81 0.00
C THR A 138 -5.90 -10.96 -0.24
N GLU A 139 -6.32 -10.83 -1.49
CA GLU A 139 -7.71 -11.00 -1.93
C GLU A 139 -7.79 -12.05 -3.02
N GLN A 140 -8.72 -13.00 -2.92
CA GLN A 140 -9.08 -13.94 -3.98
C GLN A 140 -10.45 -13.55 -4.52
N MET A 141 -10.58 -13.51 -5.85
CA MET A 141 -11.78 -13.02 -6.52
C MET A 141 -12.09 -13.86 -7.76
N PRO A 142 -13.37 -14.18 -8.01
CA PRO A 142 -13.81 -14.81 -9.25
C PRO A 142 -13.39 -13.98 -10.47
N LYS A 143 -12.92 -14.65 -11.53
CA LYS A 143 -12.46 -13.98 -12.76
C LYS A 143 -13.57 -13.19 -13.45
N ASP A 144 -14.80 -13.65 -13.36
CA ASP A 144 -15.98 -12.98 -13.95
C ASP A 144 -16.41 -11.70 -13.20
N ALA A 145 -15.97 -11.56 -11.95
CA ALA A 145 -16.20 -10.39 -11.09
C ALA A 145 -14.90 -9.61 -10.80
N PHE A 146 -13.80 -9.93 -11.50
CA PHE A 146 -12.50 -9.35 -11.22
C PHE A 146 -12.48 -7.84 -11.50
N PRO A 147 -12.08 -6.99 -10.53
CA PRO A 147 -12.20 -5.55 -10.63
C PRO A 147 -11.01 -4.98 -11.38
N THR A 148 -10.92 -5.28 -12.69
CA THR A 148 -9.79 -4.96 -13.57
C THR A 148 -9.34 -3.51 -13.46
N PHE A 149 -10.26 -2.54 -13.45
CA PHE A 149 -9.89 -1.14 -13.27
C PHE A 149 -9.31 -0.86 -11.89
N ALA A 150 -9.90 -1.43 -10.84
CA ALA A 150 -9.42 -1.22 -9.49
C ALA A 150 -8.05 -1.85 -9.27
N VAL A 151 -7.69 -2.94 -9.97
CA VAL A 151 -6.40 -3.66 -9.87
C VAL A 151 -5.33 -3.12 -10.81
N PHE A 152 -5.68 -2.70 -12.02
CA PHE A 152 -4.68 -2.21 -12.97
C PHE A 152 -4.70 -0.69 -13.15
N GLY A 153 -5.84 0.00 -13.07
CA GLY A 153 -5.99 1.38 -13.58
C GLY A 153 -6.02 2.52 -12.55
N GLY A 154 -6.03 2.25 -11.25
CA GLY A 154 -6.16 3.28 -10.21
C GLY A 154 -4.93 4.20 -10.07
N THR A 155 -5.12 5.43 -9.58
CA THR A 155 -4.01 6.35 -9.25
C THR A 155 -3.47 6.04 -7.86
N SER A 156 -2.53 5.11 -7.78
CA SER A 156 -1.92 4.67 -6.51
C SER A 156 -0.43 4.35 -6.73
N PRO A 157 0.41 5.36 -7.03
CA PRO A 157 1.83 5.15 -7.38
C PRO A 157 2.67 4.56 -6.23
N ASP A 158 2.15 4.60 -5.01
CA ASP A 158 2.71 4.05 -3.78
C ASP A 158 2.30 2.59 -3.52
N GLN A 159 1.50 1.98 -4.39
CA GLN A 159 1.05 0.60 -4.25
C GLN A 159 1.75 -0.36 -5.20
N LEU A 160 1.94 -1.58 -4.72
CA LEU A 160 2.34 -2.75 -5.49
C LEU A 160 1.21 -3.78 -5.46
N ARG A 161 0.99 -4.46 -6.59
CA ARG A 161 0.03 -5.54 -6.74
C ARG A 161 0.69 -6.73 -7.42
N LEU A 162 0.66 -7.87 -6.76
CA LEU A 162 1.08 -9.14 -7.34
C LEU A 162 -0.17 -9.93 -7.71
N VAL A 163 -0.26 -10.40 -8.95
CA VAL A 163 -1.46 -11.07 -9.48
C VAL A 163 -1.10 -12.46 -9.98
N THR A 164 -1.88 -13.45 -9.58
CA THR A 164 -1.79 -14.83 -10.09
C THR A 164 -3.17 -15.49 -10.21
N CYS A 165 -3.22 -16.64 -10.86
CA CYS A 165 -4.43 -17.48 -10.92
C CYS A 165 -4.65 -18.19 -9.57
N ALA A 166 -5.90 -18.44 -9.20
CA ALA A 166 -6.23 -19.13 -7.95
C ALA A 166 -7.57 -19.86 -8.03
N GLY A 167 -7.94 -20.54 -6.94
CA GLY A 167 -9.20 -21.27 -6.83
C GLY A 167 -9.17 -22.60 -7.58
N ASP A 168 -10.35 -23.16 -7.85
CA ASP A 168 -10.45 -24.44 -8.55
C ASP A 168 -10.06 -24.31 -10.03
N PHE A 169 -9.45 -25.37 -10.58
CA PHE A 169 -9.13 -25.46 -12.00
C PHE A 169 -10.28 -26.08 -12.80
N ASP A 170 -10.88 -25.30 -13.71
CA ASP A 170 -11.85 -25.79 -14.68
C ASP A 170 -11.13 -26.46 -15.86
N ARG A 171 -11.25 -27.79 -15.95
CA ARG A 171 -10.64 -28.60 -17.01
C ARG A 171 -11.31 -28.44 -18.37
N GLY A 172 -12.58 -28.03 -18.41
CA GLY A 172 -13.29 -27.74 -19.65
C GLY A 172 -12.85 -26.42 -20.27
N ALA A 173 -12.69 -25.39 -19.44
CA ALA A 173 -12.19 -24.08 -19.84
C ALA A 173 -10.65 -23.98 -19.88
N LEU A 174 -9.95 -24.96 -19.31
CA LEU A 174 -8.49 -24.95 -19.10
C LEU A 174 -8.01 -23.68 -18.37
N SER A 175 -8.77 -23.27 -17.35
CA SER A 175 -8.51 -22.05 -16.60
C SER A 175 -8.90 -22.23 -15.13
N TYR A 176 -8.12 -21.60 -14.26
CA TYR A 176 -8.53 -21.30 -12.90
C TYR A 176 -9.78 -20.41 -12.88
N LEU A 177 -10.66 -20.62 -11.89
CA LEU A 177 -11.89 -19.84 -11.73
C LEU A 177 -11.64 -18.45 -11.15
N ASP A 178 -10.58 -18.31 -10.34
CA ASP A 178 -10.30 -17.07 -9.60
C ASP A 178 -8.94 -16.49 -9.98
N ASN A 179 -8.76 -15.23 -9.61
CA ASN A 179 -7.46 -14.60 -9.48
C ASN A 179 -7.21 -14.25 -8.01
N MET A 180 -5.95 -14.26 -7.61
CA MET A 180 -5.50 -13.75 -6.32
C MET A 180 -4.65 -12.50 -6.53
N VAL A 181 -4.87 -11.50 -5.68
CA VAL A 181 -4.14 -10.24 -5.66
C VAL A 181 -3.56 -10.01 -4.28
N VAL A 182 -2.24 -9.91 -4.20
CA VAL A 182 -1.55 -9.39 -3.01
C VAL A 182 -1.40 -7.89 -3.17
N HIS A 183 -1.95 -7.14 -2.21
CA HIS A 183 -1.82 -5.70 -2.12
C HIS A 183 -0.69 -5.35 -1.15
N ALA A 184 0.23 -4.50 -1.58
CA ALA A 184 1.32 -3.99 -0.76
C ALA A 184 1.45 -2.48 -0.91
N ARG A 185 1.92 -1.80 0.14
CA ARG A 185 2.18 -0.35 0.16
C ARG A 185 3.67 -0.07 0.34
N ALA A 186 4.13 1.05 -0.22
CA ALA A 186 5.51 1.50 -0.02
C ALA A 186 5.82 1.71 1.48
N LEU A 187 7.07 1.40 1.85
CA LEU A 187 7.63 1.59 3.20
C LEU A 187 8.21 2.98 3.43
#